data_AF-A0A5N6ALK6-F1
#
_entry.id   AF-A0A5N6ALK6-F1
#
_cell.length_a   1.000
_cell.length_b   1.000
_cell.length_c   1.000
_cell.angle_alpha   90.00
_cell.angle_beta   90.00
_cell.angle_gamma   90.00
#
_symmetry.space_group_name_H-M   'P 1'
#
loop_
_entity.id
_entity.type
_entity.pdbx_description
1 polymer ?
#
loop_
_entity_poly.entity_id
_entity_poly.type
_entity_poly.pdbx_seq_one_letter_code
_entity_poly.pdbx_strand_id
1 'polypeptide(L)'
;MNIDLTDTTSSQINSTLIRARRTTGSPAVGMVLTMVIVTDEGNHYDALKAANEASKEHPSRTLVVIGRPGRSARERASARLDAEVRVGGDTGIGETVLLRLHGELAGHAHSAVLPLLLPDAPVVVWWPEDAPAHPSDDPLGALAQRRITDAAAAEDPAAELARRAEVYSPGDTDLAWTRITPWRSVLAAALDQKHTPITGAEVEGEEHNPSTELLALWLGSRLGVPVTRVAAQGPGITAVRLTVEDGQICLDRPDGSLATLAVPGQPDRHVALNRRATSELLAEELRRLDPDEAYAQAVRAPREPATAGERANAGASDGSSGNGGRSRGKKAGASAKAAS
;
A
#
# COMPACT_ATOMS: atom_id res chain seq x y z
N MET A 1 -13.88 -15.85 -20.64
CA MET A 1 -13.46 -17.17 -21.18
C MET A 1 -12.13 -17.52 -20.55
N ASN A 2 -11.97 -18.75 -20.03
CA ASN A 2 -10.74 -19.19 -19.37
C ASN A 2 -10.15 -20.39 -20.12
N ILE A 3 -8.83 -20.38 -20.34
CA ILE A 3 -8.09 -21.42 -21.07
C ILE A 3 -6.85 -21.77 -20.25
N ASP A 4 -6.78 -23.00 -19.77
CA ASP A 4 -5.62 -23.53 -19.06
C ASP A 4 -4.59 -24.12 -20.04
N LEU A 5 -3.31 -23.83 -19.80
CA LEU A 5 -2.16 -24.29 -20.55
C LEU A 5 -1.17 -24.91 -19.57
N THR A 6 -0.94 -26.22 -19.67
CA THR A 6 0.04 -26.94 -18.86
C THR A 6 1.33 -27.15 -19.65
N ASP A 7 2.48 -27.01 -18.99
CA ASP A 7 3.81 -27.19 -19.58
C ASP A 7 3.96 -26.45 -20.92
N THR A 8 3.76 -25.13 -20.84
CA THR A 8 3.61 -24.24 -21.99
C THR A 8 4.80 -23.30 -22.17
N THR A 9 4.71 -22.42 -23.18
CA THR A 9 5.70 -21.40 -23.50
C THR A 9 5.02 -20.05 -23.71
N SER A 10 5.75 -18.95 -23.52
CA SER A 10 5.21 -17.60 -23.78
C SER A 10 4.68 -17.43 -25.21
N SER A 11 5.25 -18.14 -26.20
CA SER A 11 4.74 -18.13 -27.58
C SER A 11 3.36 -18.78 -27.71
N GLN A 12 3.14 -19.92 -27.04
CA GLN A 12 1.84 -20.60 -27.00
C GLN A 12 0.80 -19.78 -26.23
N ILE A 13 1.19 -19.14 -25.13
CA ILE A 13 0.33 -18.21 -24.38
C ILE A 13 -0.09 -17.04 -25.28
N ASN A 14 0.86 -16.39 -25.97
CA ASN A 14 0.55 -15.28 -26.87
C ASN A 14 -0.37 -15.71 -28.03
N SER A 15 -0.12 -16.88 -28.62
CA SER A 15 -1.00 -17.46 -29.64
C SER A 15 -2.42 -17.72 -29.11
N THR A 16 -2.52 -18.14 -27.85
CA THR A 16 -3.80 -18.35 -27.16
C THR A 16 -4.53 -17.04 -26.91
N LEU A 17 -3.84 -15.98 -26.46
CA LEU A 17 -4.40 -14.64 -26.32
C LEU A 17 -4.98 -14.13 -27.65
N ILE A 18 -4.21 -14.23 -28.74
CA ILE A 18 -4.66 -13.81 -30.09
C ILE A 18 -5.91 -14.59 -30.50
N ARG A 19 -5.94 -15.91 -30.29
CA ARG A 19 -7.09 -16.76 -30.61
C ARG A 19 -8.31 -16.38 -29.78
N ALA A 20 -8.15 -16.27 -28.46
CA ALA A 20 -9.23 -15.95 -27.53
C ALA A 20 -9.85 -14.59 -27.85
N ARG A 21 -9.03 -13.58 -28.20
CA ARG A 21 -9.53 -12.27 -28.65
C ARG A 21 -10.43 -12.36 -29.88
N ARG A 22 -9.99 -13.10 -30.90
CA ARG A 22 -10.77 -13.32 -32.13
C ARG A 22 -12.11 -13.99 -31.84
N THR A 23 -12.13 -14.96 -30.93
CA THR A 23 -13.35 -15.69 -30.56
C THR A 23 -14.34 -14.80 -29.79
N THR A 24 -13.85 -13.93 -28.89
CA THR A 24 -14.70 -13.04 -28.09
C THR A 24 -15.13 -11.78 -28.85
N GLY A 25 -14.56 -11.52 -30.04
CA GLY A 25 -14.81 -10.29 -30.79
C GLY A 25 -14.29 -9.03 -30.08
N SER A 26 -13.42 -9.20 -29.08
CA SER A 26 -12.84 -8.10 -28.31
C SER A 26 -11.61 -7.57 -29.05
N PRO A 27 -11.58 -6.30 -29.48
CA PRO A 27 -10.36 -5.73 -30.04
C PRO A 27 -9.30 -5.57 -28.94
N ALA A 28 -8.01 -5.65 -29.32
CA ALA A 28 -6.90 -5.24 -28.45
C ALA A 28 -6.85 -3.73 -28.20
N VAL A 29 -7.70 -2.99 -28.91
CA VAL A 29 -7.73 -1.53 -28.97
C VAL A 29 -8.21 -0.99 -27.63
N GLY A 30 -7.36 -0.21 -26.96
CA GLY A 30 -7.71 0.51 -25.74
C GLY A 30 -6.91 0.13 -24.49
N MET A 31 -6.05 -0.89 -24.52
CA MET A 31 -5.13 -1.14 -23.40
C MET A 31 -4.08 -0.03 -23.34
N VAL A 32 -3.89 0.55 -22.15
CA VAL A 32 -2.98 1.67 -21.93
C VAL A 32 -1.69 1.27 -21.22
N LEU A 33 -1.62 0.05 -20.65
CA LEU A 33 -0.44 -0.48 -19.96
C LEU A 33 -0.45 -2.01 -19.85
N THR A 34 0.71 -2.57 -19.50
CA THR A 34 0.83 -3.94 -18.97
C THR A 34 1.09 -3.87 -17.47
N MET A 35 0.20 -4.44 -16.67
CA MET A 35 0.37 -4.60 -15.22
C MET A 35 0.97 -5.98 -14.95
N VAL A 36 2.14 -6.04 -14.33
CA VAL A 36 2.78 -7.28 -13.88
C VAL A 36 2.64 -7.35 -12.37
N ILE A 37 1.93 -8.36 -11.88
CA ILE A 37 1.71 -8.59 -10.45
C ILE A 37 2.60 -9.74 -10.03
N VAL A 38 3.51 -9.54 -9.09
CA VAL A 38 4.39 -10.59 -8.57
C VAL A 38 3.91 -10.98 -7.19
N THR A 39 3.50 -12.24 -7.02
CA THR A 39 2.84 -12.71 -5.79
C THR A 39 2.99 -14.23 -5.66
N ASP A 40 2.41 -14.81 -4.61
CA ASP A 40 2.39 -16.24 -4.37
C ASP A 40 1.00 -16.86 -4.64
N GLU A 41 0.85 -18.16 -4.38
CA GLU A 41 -0.43 -18.83 -4.61
C GLU A 41 -1.52 -18.43 -3.60
N GLY A 42 -1.13 -18.03 -2.38
CA GLY A 42 -2.08 -17.68 -1.33
C GLY A 42 -2.72 -16.32 -1.57
N ASN A 43 -1.94 -15.37 -2.08
CA ASN A 43 -2.30 -13.96 -2.16
C ASN A 43 -2.74 -13.52 -3.57
N HIS A 44 -2.56 -14.36 -4.60
CA HIS A 44 -2.87 -13.97 -5.99
C HIS A 44 -4.31 -13.53 -6.22
N TYR A 45 -5.26 -14.04 -5.42
CA TYR A 45 -6.69 -13.83 -5.67
C TYR A 45 -7.07 -12.38 -5.36
N ASP A 46 -6.65 -11.89 -4.20
CA ASP A 46 -6.93 -10.52 -3.76
C ASP A 46 -6.14 -9.52 -4.60
N ALA A 47 -4.89 -9.84 -4.96
CA ALA A 47 -4.10 -9.02 -5.85
C ALA A 47 -4.75 -8.87 -7.24
N LEU A 48 -5.19 -9.99 -7.83
CA LEU A 48 -5.89 -9.96 -9.11
C LEU A 48 -7.23 -9.21 -9.04
N LYS A 49 -7.97 -9.39 -7.95
CA LYS A 49 -9.22 -8.65 -7.71
C LYS A 49 -8.96 -7.14 -7.67
N ALA A 50 -7.95 -6.70 -6.91
CA ALA A 50 -7.59 -5.29 -6.81
C ALA A 50 -7.19 -4.69 -8.17
N ALA A 51 -6.38 -5.42 -8.94
CA ALA A 51 -5.96 -5.00 -10.28
C ALA A 51 -7.11 -4.95 -11.28
N ASN A 52 -8.04 -5.92 -11.25
CA ASN A 52 -9.22 -5.92 -12.12
C ASN A 52 -10.16 -4.75 -11.83
N GLU A 53 -10.29 -4.36 -10.57
CA GLU A 53 -11.06 -3.16 -10.21
C GLU A 53 -10.36 -1.88 -10.70
N ALA A 54 -9.04 -1.78 -10.53
CA ALA A 54 -8.26 -0.65 -11.06
C ALA A 54 -8.30 -0.58 -12.61
N SER A 55 -8.43 -1.73 -13.29
CA SER A 55 -8.46 -1.78 -14.76
C SER A 55 -9.72 -1.17 -15.38
N LYS A 56 -10.76 -0.92 -14.57
CA LYS A 56 -11.95 -0.17 -15.01
C LYS A 56 -11.63 1.27 -15.37
N GLU A 57 -10.70 1.89 -14.63
CA GLU A 57 -10.17 3.24 -14.92
C GLU A 57 -8.98 3.17 -15.89
N HIS A 58 -8.17 2.11 -15.79
CA HIS A 58 -6.94 1.93 -16.55
C HIS A 58 -6.90 0.59 -17.30
N PRO A 59 -7.58 0.46 -18.46
CA PRO A 59 -7.63 -0.78 -19.21
C PRO A 59 -6.24 -1.33 -19.50
N SER A 60 -5.97 -2.56 -19.06
CA SER A 60 -4.61 -3.10 -19.01
C SER A 60 -4.55 -4.58 -19.35
N ARG A 61 -3.39 -5.02 -19.81
CA ARG A 61 -3.02 -6.45 -19.80
C ARG A 61 -2.46 -6.77 -18.42
N THR A 62 -3.08 -7.69 -17.70
CA THR A 62 -2.61 -8.13 -16.38
C THR A 62 -1.86 -9.46 -16.50
N LEU A 63 -0.59 -9.47 -16.12
CA LEU A 63 0.25 -10.67 -16.04
C LEU A 63 0.52 -10.96 -14.55
N VAL A 64 -0.09 -12.00 -14.01
CA VAL A 64 0.12 -12.42 -12.62
C VAL A 64 1.22 -13.48 -12.60
N VAL A 65 2.37 -13.17 -12.01
CA VAL A 65 3.54 -14.04 -11.88
C VAL A 65 3.49 -14.71 -10.51
N ILE A 66 3.29 -16.02 -10.49
CA ILE A 66 3.22 -16.84 -9.30
C ILE A 66 4.44 -17.77 -9.25
N GLY A 67 5.38 -17.44 -8.37
CA GLY A 67 6.61 -18.21 -8.18
C GLY A 67 6.38 -19.49 -7.38
N ARG A 68 6.78 -20.64 -7.93
CA ARG A 68 6.75 -21.95 -7.26
C ARG A 68 8.13 -22.61 -7.33
N PRO A 69 9.15 -22.08 -6.63
CA PRO A 69 10.54 -22.52 -6.75
C PRO A 69 10.78 -23.97 -6.32
N GLY A 70 9.89 -24.56 -5.51
CA GLY A 70 10.04 -25.91 -5.00
C GLY A 70 11.02 -25.99 -3.83
N ARG A 71 10.75 -26.88 -2.88
CA ARG A 71 11.54 -27.03 -1.64
C ARG A 71 12.61 -28.10 -1.78
N SER A 72 12.37 -29.15 -2.57
CA SER A 72 13.34 -30.22 -2.81
C SER A 72 14.18 -30.00 -4.08
N ALA A 73 15.35 -30.65 -4.17
CA ALA A 73 16.18 -30.61 -5.38
C ALA A 73 15.43 -31.15 -6.61
N ARG A 74 14.59 -32.17 -6.41
CA ARG A 74 13.74 -32.74 -7.46
C ARG A 74 12.70 -31.75 -7.96
N GLU A 75 12.05 -31.02 -7.06
CA GLU A 75 11.07 -29.99 -7.43
C GLU A 75 11.73 -28.83 -8.16
N ARG A 76 12.93 -28.40 -7.70
CA ARG A 76 13.72 -27.37 -8.39
C ARG A 76 14.08 -27.75 -9.82
N ALA A 77 14.49 -29.00 -10.04
CA ALA A 77 14.84 -29.53 -11.37
C ALA A 77 13.64 -29.68 -12.32
N SER A 78 12.40 -29.61 -11.83
CA SER A 78 11.19 -29.73 -12.63
C SER A 78 10.72 -28.36 -13.17
N ALA A 79 11.60 -27.66 -13.89
CA ALA A 79 11.29 -26.37 -14.49
C ALA A 79 10.18 -26.50 -15.54
N ARG A 80 9.07 -25.78 -15.34
CA ARG A 80 7.97 -25.68 -16.32
C ARG A 80 7.17 -24.41 -16.10
N LEU A 81 6.43 -24.00 -17.13
CA LEU A 81 5.49 -22.90 -17.08
C LEU A 81 4.07 -23.46 -17.24
N ASP A 82 3.21 -23.21 -16.27
CA ASP A 82 1.77 -23.40 -16.44
C ASP A 82 1.11 -22.02 -16.55
N ALA A 83 0.05 -21.89 -17.34
CA ALA A 83 -0.64 -20.61 -17.52
C ALA A 83 -2.16 -20.75 -17.59
N GLU A 84 -2.87 -19.75 -17.07
CA GLU A 84 -4.31 -19.60 -17.26
C GLU A 84 -4.55 -18.29 -18.01
N VAL A 85 -5.11 -18.37 -19.20
CA VAL A 85 -5.46 -17.21 -20.03
C VAL A 85 -6.94 -16.90 -19.84
N ARG A 86 -7.23 -15.69 -19.37
CA ARG A 86 -8.59 -15.18 -19.20
C ARG A 86 -8.85 -13.99 -20.12
N VAL A 87 -9.85 -14.11 -20.98
CA VAL A 87 -10.27 -13.06 -21.93
C VAL A 87 -11.78 -12.86 -21.85
N GLY A 88 -12.19 -11.64 -21.53
CA GLY A 88 -13.59 -11.22 -21.38
C GLY A 88 -14.33 -11.88 -20.21
N GLY A 89 -15.43 -11.24 -19.77
CA GLY A 89 -16.25 -11.67 -18.62
C GLY A 89 -15.87 -10.94 -17.33
N ASP A 90 -15.82 -11.64 -16.20
CA ASP A 90 -15.53 -11.13 -14.84
C ASP A 90 -14.07 -10.64 -14.64
N THR A 91 -13.24 -10.64 -15.68
CA THR A 91 -11.80 -10.32 -15.64
C THR A 91 -11.50 -8.83 -15.80
N GLY A 92 -12.48 -7.95 -15.57
CA GLY A 92 -12.36 -6.52 -15.86
C GLY A 92 -12.24 -6.21 -17.34
N ILE A 93 -11.91 -4.95 -17.66
CA ILE A 93 -11.66 -4.49 -19.03
C ILE A 93 -10.22 -4.85 -19.39
N GLY A 94 -9.98 -6.05 -19.94
CA GLY A 94 -8.62 -6.47 -20.29
C GLY A 94 -8.43 -7.96 -20.58
N GLU A 95 -7.15 -8.32 -20.71
CA GLU A 95 -6.67 -9.69 -20.76
C GLU A 95 -5.90 -10.00 -19.48
N THR A 96 -6.19 -11.12 -18.85
CA THR A 96 -5.44 -11.60 -17.69
C THR A 96 -4.72 -12.89 -18.03
N VAL A 97 -3.45 -12.99 -17.69
CA VAL A 97 -2.70 -14.25 -17.74
C VAL A 97 -2.12 -14.53 -16.36
N LEU A 98 -2.49 -15.66 -15.77
CA LEU A 98 -1.82 -16.16 -14.57
C LEU A 98 -0.71 -17.08 -15.04
N LEU A 99 0.53 -16.81 -14.62
CA LEU A 99 1.74 -17.57 -14.92
C LEU A 99 2.17 -18.26 -13.63
N ARG A 100 2.26 -19.59 -13.65
CA ARG A 100 2.79 -20.39 -12.55
C ARG A 100 4.14 -20.95 -12.96
N LEU A 101 5.19 -20.44 -12.34
CA LEU A 101 6.57 -20.74 -12.70
C LEU A 101 7.12 -21.76 -11.73
N HIS A 102 7.37 -22.96 -12.20
CA HIS A 102 7.81 -24.07 -11.37
C HIS A 102 9.33 -24.24 -11.39
N GLY A 103 9.88 -24.66 -10.26
CA GLY A 103 11.29 -25.01 -10.14
C GLY A 103 12.22 -23.83 -10.43
N GLU A 104 13.33 -24.08 -11.13
CA GLU A 104 14.32 -23.06 -11.51
C GLU A 104 13.72 -21.92 -12.36
N LEU A 105 12.60 -22.15 -13.06
CA LEU A 105 11.94 -21.11 -13.84
C LEU A 105 11.39 -19.98 -12.95
N ALA A 106 11.09 -20.26 -11.68
CA ALA A 106 10.62 -19.24 -10.73
C ALA A 106 11.64 -18.09 -10.55
N GLY A 107 12.94 -18.38 -10.69
CA GLY A 107 14.01 -17.35 -10.66
C GLY A 107 14.20 -16.58 -11.97
N HIS A 108 13.47 -16.94 -13.03
CA HIS A 108 13.65 -16.40 -14.38
C HIS A 108 12.34 -15.82 -14.95
N ALA A 109 11.50 -15.24 -14.08
CA ALA A 109 10.17 -14.76 -14.45
C ALA A 109 10.16 -13.74 -15.58
N HIS A 110 11.15 -12.84 -15.61
CA HIS A 110 11.33 -11.85 -16.68
C HIS A 110 11.38 -12.47 -18.08
N SER A 111 11.97 -13.66 -18.23
CA SER A 111 12.06 -14.36 -19.52
C SER A 111 10.70 -14.85 -20.01
N ALA A 112 9.79 -15.21 -19.09
CA ALA A 112 8.42 -15.61 -19.43
C ALA A 112 7.52 -14.39 -19.72
N VAL A 113 7.75 -13.29 -19.00
CA VAL A 113 6.95 -12.05 -19.07
C VAL A 113 7.28 -11.21 -20.30
N LEU A 114 8.56 -11.05 -20.65
CA LEU A 114 9.01 -10.15 -21.73
C LEU A 114 8.25 -10.35 -23.07
N PRO A 115 8.04 -11.59 -23.57
CA PRO A 115 7.32 -11.81 -24.83
C PRO A 115 5.81 -11.55 -24.75
N LEU A 116 5.27 -11.38 -23.54
CA LEU A 116 3.83 -11.15 -23.27
C LEU A 116 3.50 -9.67 -23.04
N LEU A 117 4.51 -8.81 -22.97
CA LEU A 117 4.32 -7.37 -22.84
C LEU A 117 3.64 -6.78 -24.08
N LEU A 118 2.92 -5.68 -23.89
CA LEU A 118 2.44 -4.86 -25.00
C LEU A 118 3.62 -4.03 -25.54
N PRO A 119 3.89 -4.04 -26.86
CA PRO A 119 5.10 -3.43 -27.42
C PRO A 119 5.18 -1.91 -27.23
N ASP A 120 4.04 -1.21 -27.22
CA ASP A 120 3.98 0.26 -27.18
C ASP A 120 3.32 0.80 -25.91
N ALA A 121 3.12 -0.04 -24.89
CA ALA A 121 2.47 0.36 -23.65
C ALA A 121 3.46 0.27 -22.48
N PRO A 122 3.41 1.22 -21.53
CA PRO A 122 4.23 1.15 -20.33
C PRO A 122 3.92 -0.13 -19.52
N VAL A 123 4.95 -0.64 -18.86
CA VAL A 123 4.93 -1.73 -17.91
C VAL A 123 4.94 -1.15 -16.50
N VAL A 124 3.98 -1.61 -15.71
CA VAL A 124 3.92 -1.37 -14.27
C VAL A 124 4.14 -2.70 -13.58
N VAL A 125 5.10 -2.76 -12.65
CA VAL A 125 5.29 -3.94 -11.80
C VAL A 125 4.78 -3.59 -10.40
N TRP A 126 3.95 -4.46 -9.86
CA TRP A 126 3.42 -4.35 -8.52
C TRP A 126 3.73 -5.62 -7.73
N TRP A 127 4.31 -5.42 -6.56
CA TRP A 127 4.48 -6.43 -5.53
C TRP A 127 3.53 -6.07 -4.38
N PRO A 128 2.43 -6.82 -4.20
CA PRO A 128 1.54 -6.63 -3.06
C PRO A 128 2.28 -6.85 -1.74
N GLU A 129 3.19 -7.82 -1.73
CA GLU A 129 4.00 -8.30 -0.61
C GLU A 129 5.38 -8.70 -1.13
N ASP A 130 6.35 -8.92 -0.23
CA ASP A 130 7.67 -9.47 -0.53
C ASP A 130 8.43 -8.80 -1.69
N ALA A 131 8.30 -7.48 -1.82
CA ALA A 131 9.02 -6.76 -2.87
C ALA A 131 10.54 -6.83 -2.69
N PRO A 132 11.30 -6.97 -3.79
CA PRO A 132 12.74 -7.14 -3.77
C PRO A 132 13.49 -6.03 -3.01
N ALA A 133 14.70 -6.37 -2.55
CA ALA A 133 15.65 -5.49 -1.88
C ALA A 133 15.92 -4.20 -2.69
N HIS A 134 15.98 -4.33 -4.02
CA HIS A 134 16.17 -3.23 -4.96
C HIS A 134 15.18 -3.42 -6.11
N PRO A 135 14.00 -2.78 -6.08
CA PRO A 135 12.99 -2.93 -7.14
C PRO A 135 13.51 -2.61 -8.53
N SER A 136 14.38 -1.62 -8.68
CA SER A 136 14.97 -1.24 -9.97
C SER A 136 15.96 -2.27 -10.53
N ASP A 137 16.64 -3.03 -9.66
CA ASP A 137 17.62 -4.05 -10.05
C ASP A 137 16.99 -5.44 -10.25
N ASP A 138 15.76 -5.63 -9.78
CA ASP A 138 15.01 -6.85 -10.03
C ASP A 138 14.75 -7.04 -11.54
N PRO A 139 14.94 -8.23 -12.13
CA PRO A 139 14.77 -8.44 -13.56
C PRO A 139 13.38 -8.10 -14.11
N LEU A 140 12.31 -8.20 -13.32
CA LEU A 140 10.99 -7.71 -13.72
C LEU A 140 10.88 -6.21 -13.52
N GLY A 141 11.39 -5.70 -12.40
CA GLY A 141 11.38 -4.27 -12.11
C GLY A 141 12.16 -3.42 -13.13
N ALA A 142 13.25 -3.95 -13.68
CA ALA A 142 14.03 -3.32 -14.74
C ALA A 142 13.24 -3.13 -16.06
N LEU A 143 12.16 -3.89 -16.26
CA LEU A 143 11.25 -3.74 -17.41
C LEU A 143 10.24 -2.60 -17.20
N ALA A 144 10.06 -2.15 -15.97
CA ALA A 144 8.95 -1.30 -15.56
C ALA A 144 9.31 0.20 -15.56
N GLN A 145 8.39 1.03 -16.05
CA GLN A 145 8.46 2.48 -15.83
C GLN A 145 8.01 2.85 -14.42
N ARG A 146 7.02 2.12 -13.88
CA ARG A 146 6.51 2.28 -12.50
C ARG A 146 6.64 0.98 -11.72
N ARG A 147 7.21 1.07 -10.52
CA ARG A 147 7.41 -0.04 -9.58
C ARG A 147 6.67 0.27 -8.28
N ILE A 148 5.62 -0.48 -8.01
CA ILE A 148 4.72 -0.28 -6.89
C ILE A 148 5.02 -1.31 -5.81
N THR A 149 5.29 -0.82 -4.60
CA THR A 149 5.52 -1.63 -3.40
C THR A 149 4.54 -1.25 -2.30
N ASP A 150 4.48 -2.02 -1.22
CA ASP A 150 3.62 -1.69 -0.07
C ASP A 150 4.30 -2.03 1.25
N ALA A 151 5.02 -1.05 1.82
CA ALA A 151 5.69 -1.21 3.11
C ALA A 151 4.70 -1.55 4.25
N ALA A 152 3.42 -1.16 4.14
CA ALA A 152 2.43 -1.47 5.15
C ALA A 152 2.04 -2.96 5.19
N ALA A 153 2.35 -3.72 4.14
CA ALA A 153 2.13 -5.16 4.06
C ALA A 153 3.32 -5.99 4.56
N ALA A 154 4.47 -5.35 4.86
CA ALA A 154 5.66 -6.04 5.35
C ALA A 154 5.53 -6.43 6.84
N GLU A 155 6.31 -7.44 7.25
CA GLU A 155 6.38 -7.87 8.66
C GLU A 155 6.91 -6.77 9.58
N ASP A 156 7.90 -6.00 9.12
CA ASP A 156 8.40 -4.79 9.77
C ASP A 156 8.24 -3.58 8.83
N PRO A 157 7.08 -2.89 8.88
CA PRO A 157 6.80 -1.76 8.00
C PRO A 157 7.79 -0.59 8.14
N ALA A 158 8.33 -0.39 9.34
CA ALA A 158 9.26 0.71 9.60
C ALA A 158 10.64 0.42 8.99
N ALA A 159 11.17 -0.79 9.20
CA ALA A 159 12.41 -1.21 8.57
C ALA A 159 12.28 -1.28 7.04
N GLU A 160 11.12 -1.71 6.54
CA GLU A 160 10.87 -1.78 5.11
C GLU A 160 10.85 -0.39 4.47
N LEU A 161 10.13 0.57 5.06
CA LEU A 161 10.16 1.96 4.60
C LEU A 161 11.57 2.56 4.71
N ALA A 162 12.35 2.16 5.73
CA ALA A 162 13.74 2.57 5.86
C ALA A 162 14.59 2.13 4.67
N ARG A 163 14.47 0.85 4.30
CA ARG A 163 15.12 0.28 3.12
C ARG A 163 14.67 0.96 1.83
N ARG A 164 13.37 1.26 1.66
CA ARG A 164 12.86 2.00 0.48
C ARG A 164 13.53 3.35 0.30
N ALA A 165 13.84 4.05 1.40
CA ALA A 165 14.56 5.32 1.33
C ALA A 165 15.99 5.17 0.80
N GLU A 166 16.70 4.13 1.24
CA GLU A 166 18.10 3.88 0.89
C GLU A 166 18.26 3.51 -0.59
N VAL A 167 17.30 2.77 -1.14
CA VAL A 167 17.40 2.17 -2.49
C VAL A 167 16.53 2.86 -3.54
N TYR A 168 15.87 3.97 -3.19
CA TYR A 168 14.93 4.64 -4.09
C TYR A 168 15.54 4.91 -5.46
N SER A 169 14.81 4.54 -6.51
CA SER A 169 15.08 4.87 -7.90
C SER A 169 13.89 5.58 -8.56
N PRO A 170 14.10 6.49 -9.53
CA PRO A 170 12.99 7.11 -10.26
C PRO A 170 12.03 6.07 -10.87
N GLY A 171 10.73 6.23 -10.60
CA GLY A 171 9.69 5.27 -10.97
C GLY A 171 9.28 4.33 -9.82
N ASP A 172 10.01 4.32 -8.69
CA ASP A 172 9.57 3.64 -7.47
C ASP A 172 8.46 4.43 -6.79
N THR A 173 7.47 3.72 -6.26
CA THR A 173 6.42 4.26 -5.39
C THR A 173 6.06 3.21 -4.32
N ASP A 174 5.44 3.68 -3.25
CA ASP A 174 4.93 2.82 -2.19
C ASP A 174 3.47 3.18 -1.91
N LEU A 175 2.59 2.19 -1.78
CA LEU A 175 1.17 2.44 -1.56
C LEU A 175 0.91 3.18 -0.23
N ALA A 176 1.83 3.17 0.74
CA ALA A 176 1.75 4.01 1.93
C ALA A 176 1.80 5.52 1.60
N TRP A 177 2.56 5.91 0.57
CA TRP A 177 2.56 7.27 0.05
C TRP A 177 1.22 7.62 -0.62
N THR A 178 0.71 6.70 -1.43
CA THR A 178 -0.59 6.85 -2.07
C THR A 178 -1.67 7.02 -1.01
N ARG A 179 -1.68 6.21 0.06
CA ARG A 179 -2.69 6.29 1.13
C ARG A 179 -2.85 7.68 1.74
N ILE A 180 -1.79 8.50 1.74
CA ILE A 180 -1.82 9.85 2.30
C ILE A 180 -2.11 10.96 1.27
N THR A 181 -2.35 10.65 0.00
CA THR A 181 -2.73 11.66 -1.00
C THR A 181 -3.93 12.52 -0.54
N PRO A 182 -5.03 11.96 0.01
CA PRO A 182 -6.15 12.77 0.51
C PRO A 182 -5.73 13.68 1.68
N TRP A 183 -4.93 13.17 2.63
CA TRP A 183 -4.40 13.96 3.74
C TRP A 183 -3.57 15.14 3.24
N ARG A 184 -2.61 14.87 2.36
CA ARG A 184 -1.75 15.90 1.74
C ARG A 184 -2.57 16.94 1.00
N SER A 185 -3.60 16.52 0.27
CA SER A 185 -4.46 17.42 -0.51
C SER A 185 -5.26 18.37 0.39
N VAL A 186 -5.86 17.87 1.47
CA VAL A 186 -6.64 18.68 2.40
C VAL A 186 -5.74 19.65 3.17
N LEU A 187 -4.57 19.18 3.62
CA LEU A 187 -3.61 20.03 4.32
C LEU A 187 -3.07 21.14 3.41
N ALA A 188 -2.70 20.81 2.18
CA ALA A 188 -2.27 21.82 1.20
C ALA A 188 -3.38 22.86 0.95
N ALA A 189 -4.62 22.42 0.73
CA ALA A 189 -5.75 23.32 0.52
C ALA A 189 -6.11 24.18 1.76
N ALA A 190 -5.77 23.72 2.97
CA ALA A 190 -5.89 24.53 4.18
C ALA A 190 -4.82 25.62 4.24
N LEU A 191 -3.59 25.30 3.80
CA LEU A 191 -2.46 26.23 3.76
C LEU A 191 -2.50 27.20 2.57
N ASP A 192 -3.28 26.93 1.53
CA ASP A 192 -3.54 27.91 0.45
C ASP A 192 -4.39 29.11 0.93
N GLN A 193 -4.97 29.02 2.12
CA GLN A 193 -5.76 30.09 2.73
C GLN A 193 -4.90 31.00 3.60
N LYS A 194 -5.44 32.15 4.02
CA LYS A 194 -4.69 33.03 4.93
C LYS A 194 -4.45 32.35 6.27
N HIS A 195 -3.18 32.13 6.61
CA HIS A 195 -2.73 31.64 7.91
C HIS A 195 -1.50 32.43 8.39
N THR A 196 -1.24 32.41 9.69
CA THR A 196 0.06 32.85 10.25
C THR A 196 1.14 31.77 10.02
N PRO A 197 2.44 32.11 10.13
CA PRO A 197 3.51 31.14 9.89
C PRO A 197 3.36 29.86 10.72
N ILE A 198 3.58 28.71 10.08
CA ILE A 198 3.61 27.42 10.78
C ILE A 198 4.93 27.34 11.56
N THR A 199 4.87 26.96 12.84
CA THR A 199 6.05 26.85 13.72
C THR A 199 6.36 25.41 14.12
N GLY A 200 5.43 24.48 13.91
CA GLY A 200 5.59 23.06 14.18
C GLY A 200 4.42 22.26 13.65
N ALA A 201 4.59 20.94 13.57
CA ALA A 201 3.50 20.03 13.22
C ALA A 201 3.52 18.78 14.09
N GLU A 202 2.36 18.14 14.19
CA GLU A 202 2.16 16.85 14.82
C GLU A 202 1.33 15.96 13.88
N VAL A 203 1.77 14.71 13.73
CA VAL A 203 1.05 13.67 12.99
C VAL A 203 0.74 12.53 13.95
N GLU A 204 -0.54 12.28 14.17
CA GLU A 204 -1.06 11.26 15.07
C GLU A 204 -1.55 10.06 14.27
N GLY A 205 -1.17 8.84 14.67
CA GLY A 205 -1.63 7.60 14.04
C GLY A 205 -1.05 6.34 14.66
N GLU A 206 -1.38 5.18 14.07
CA GLU A 206 -0.84 3.88 14.46
C GLU A 206 0.69 3.88 14.58
N GLU A 207 1.18 3.24 15.64
CA GLU A 207 2.61 3.04 15.83
C GLU A 207 3.19 2.21 14.66
N HIS A 208 4.36 2.62 14.18
CA HIS A 208 5.05 2.01 13.03
C HIS A 208 4.31 2.06 11.68
N ASN A 209 3.23 2.84 11.54
CA ASN A 209 2.54 2.98 10.26
C ASN A 209 3.37 3.79 9.24
N PRO A 210 3.74 3.22 8.07
CA PRO A 210 4.56 3.92 7.08
C PRO A 210 3.90 5.18 6.50
N SER A 211 2.57 5.24 6.48
CA SER A 211 1.82 6.42 6.01
C SER A 211 1.99 7.59 6.98
N THR A 212 1.93 7.33 8.29
CA THR A 212 2.19 8.33 9.35
C THR A 212 3.61 8.88 9.23
N GLU A 213 4.60 7.99 9.02
CA GLU A 213 6.00 8.37 8.80
C GLU A 213 6.18 9.28 7.60
N LEU A 214 5.68 8.84 6.44
CA LEU A 214 5.80 9.58 5.19
C LEU A 214 5.11 10.94 5.23
N LEU A 215 3.97 11.05 5.93
CA LEU A 215 3.28 12.33 6.08
C LEU A 215 4.09 13.29 6.95
N ALA A 216 4.68 12.81 8.05
CA ALA A 216 5.54 13.61 8.90
C ALA A 216 6.81 14.09 8.16
N LEU A 217 7.48 13.19 7.44
CA LEU A 217 8.65 13.52 6.63
C LEU A 217 8.32 14.53 5.52
N TRP A 218 7.17 14.37 4.85
CA TRP A 218 6.71 15.32 3.84
C TRP A 218 6.41 16.70 4.44
N LEU A 219 5.70 16.78 5.55
CA LEU A 219 5.40 18.06 6.23
C LEU A 219 6.70 18.75 6.67
N GLY A 220 7.62 18.02 7.31
CA GLY A 220 8.89 18.57 7.75
C GLY A 220 9.73 19.09 6.58
N SER A 221 9.80 18.32 5.49
CA SER A 221 10.52 18.72 4.28
C SER A 221 9.88 19.93 3.58
N ARG A 222 8.55 20.06 3.58
CA ARG A 222 7.84 21.14 2.87
C ARG A 222 7.76 22.43 3.65
N LEU A 223 7.59 22.33 4.97
CA LEU A 223 7.39 23.47 5.85
C LEU A 223 8.69 23.96 6.50
N GLY A 224 9.72 23.10 6.60
CA GLY A 224 10.97 23.43 7.28
C GLY A 224 10.81 23.60 8.80
N VAL A 225 9.81 22.93 9.39
CA VAL A 225 9.48 22.99 10.82
C VAL A 225 9.64 21.62 11.47
N PRO A 226 9.88 21.54 12.79
CA PRO A 226 9.90 20.25 13.49
C PRO A 226 8.52 19.58 13.41
N VAL A 227 8.53 18.27 13.17
CA VAL A 227 7.31 17.45 13.10
C VAL A 227 7.40 16.30 14.10
N THR A 228 6.48 16.27 15.05
CA THR A 228 6.38 15.19 16.04
C THR A 228 5.40 14.13 15.57
N ARG A 229 5.74 12.86 15.78
CA ARG A 229 4.82 11.73 15.54
C ARG A 229 4.25 11.28 16.89
N VAL A 230 2.93 11.10 16.95
CA VAL A 230 2.23 10.67 18.17
C VAL A 230 1.51 9.35 17.89
N ALA A 231 1.77 8.34 18.72
CA ALA A 231 1.13 7.05 18.59
C ALA A 231 -0.32 7.09 19.09
N ALA A 232 -1.24 6.57 18.29
CA ALA A 232 -2.65 6.41 18.61
C ALA A 232 -3.16 5.01 18.28
N GLN A 233 -4.28 4.64 18.89
CA GLN A 233 -4.93 3.33 18.72
C GLN A 233 -5.92 3.28 17.54
N GLY A 234 -6.25 4.44 16.95
CA GLY A 234 -7.19 4.54 15.84
C GLY A 234 -6.54 4.12 14.51
N PRO A 235 -7.34 3.76 13.49
CA PRO A 235 -6.82 3.13 12.28
C PRO A 235 -5.99 4.08 11.40
N GLY A 236 -4.76 3.69 11.08
CA GLY A 236 -3.81 4.49 10.31
C GLY A 236 -3.57 5.87 10.93
N ILE A 237 -3.67 6.93 10.14
CA ILE A 237 -3.56 8.32 10.62
C ILE A 237 -4.89 8.77 11.21
N THR A 238 -4.86 9.32 12.42
CA THR A 238 -6.04 9.82 13.15
C THR A 238 -6.10 11.34 13.16
N ALA A 239 -4.96 12.04 13.25
CA ALA A 239 -4.96 13.50 13.24
C ALA A 239 -3.68 14.10 12.65
N VAL A 240 -3.81 15.32 12.12
CA VAL A 240 -2.68 16.20 11.81
C VAL A 240 -2.96 17.56 12.41
N ARG A 241 -1.96 18.11 13.07
CA ARG A 241 -2.03 19.35 13.84
C ARG A 241 -0.89 20.25 13.46
N LEU A 242 -1.18 21.41 12.86
CA LEU A 242 -0.17 22.41 12.48
C LEU A 242 -0.26 23.59 13.45
N THR A 243 0.83 23.88 14.14
CA THR A 243 0.93 24.97 15.10
C THR A 243 1.15 26.29 14.39
N VAL A 244 0.30 27.27 14.67
CA VAL A 244 0.39 28.65 14.16
C VAL A 244 0.38 29.63 15.34
N GLU A 245 0.76 30.88 15.09
CA GLU A 245 0.79 31.91 16.14
C GLU A 245 -0.59 32.10 16.81
N ASP A 246 -1.65 32.04 16.01
CA ASP A 246 -3.03 32.28 16.47
C ASP A 246 -3.78 30.99 16.92
N GLY A 247 -3.06 29.87 17.10
CA GLY A 247 -3.66 28.60 17.53
C GLY A 247 -3.17 27.39 16.73
N GLN A 248 -4.10 26.57 16.24
CA GLN A 248 -3.76 25.30 15.59
C GLN A 248 -4.71 25.00 14.43
N ILE A 249 -4.16 24.62 13.29
CA ILE A 249 -4.92 24.01 12.19
C ILE A 249 -4.97 22.51 12.46
N CYS A 250 -6.18 21.96 12.62
CA CYS A 250 -6.38 20.55 12.96
C CYS A 250 -7.18 19.85 11.86
N LEU A 251 -6.68 18.72 11.39
CA LEU A 251 -7.42 17.76 10.58
C LEU A 251 -7.57 16.47 11.38
N ASP A 252 -8.76 16.21 11.88
CA ASP A 252 -9.05 15.13 12.83
C ASP A 252 -10.01 14.11 12.19
N ARG A 253 -9.62 12.83 12.14
CA ARG A 253 -10.38 11.70 11.56
C ARG A 253 -10.40 10.54 12.56
N PRO A 254 -11.26 10.60 13.60
CA PRO A 254 -11.22 9.64 14.69
C PRO A 254 -11.78 8.26 14.31
N ASP A 255 -12.69 8.21 13.32
CA ASP A 255 -13.45 7.00 12.94
C ASP A 255 -13.00 6.36 11.60
N GLY A 256 -11.97 6.92 10.96
CA GLY A 256 -11.44 6.42 9.69
C GLY A 256 -12.23 6.77 8.44
N SER A 257 -13.28 7.62 8.54
CA SER A 257 -14.12 8.01 7.39
C SER A 257 -14.23 9.52 7.19
N LEU A 258 -14.86 10.22 8.13
CA LEU A 258 -15.13 11.65 8.03
C LEU A 258 -14.10 12.40 8.88
N ALA A 259 -13.39 13.33 8.24
CA ALA A 259 -12.47 14.21 8.93
C ALA A 259 -13.12 15.57 9.20
N THR A 260 -12.72 16.20 10.29
CA THR A 260 -13.05 17.60 10.61
C THR A 260 -11.79 18.44 10.47
N LEU A 261 -11.84 19.42 9.57
CA LEU A 261 -10.82 20.44 9.40
C LEU A 261 -11.23 21.70 10.18
N ALA A 262 -10.51 21.97 11.26
CA ALA A 262 -10.64 23.19 12.06
C ALA A 262 -9.47 24.13 11.73
N VAL A 263 -9.78 25.35 11.32
CA VAL A 263 -8.80 26.41 11.03
C VAL A 263 -9.14 27.61 11.91
N PRO A 264 -8.18 28.22 12.63
CA PRO A 264 -8.45 29.36 13.50
C PRO A 264 -9.19 30.50 12.77
N GLY A 265 -10.27 30.98 13.36
CA GLY A 265 -11.10 32.05 12.79
C GLY A 265 -12.01 31.65 11.63
N GLN A 266 -12.09 30.35 11.30
CA GLN A 266 -12.99 29.82 10.27
C GLN A 266 -13.96 28.80 10.87
N PRO A 267 -15.14 28.58 10.25
CA PRO A 267 -16.01 27.48 10.64
C PRO A 267 -15.37 26.14 10.32
N ASP A 268 -15.64 25.15 11.16
CA ASP A 268 -15.21 23.77 10.94
C ASP A 268 -15.79 23.22 9.63
N ARG A 269 -14.97 22.47 8.91
CA ARG A 269 -15.35 21.84 7.63
C ARG A 269 -15.23 20.34 7.73
N HIS A 270 -16.27 19.63 7.34
CA HIS A 270 -16.20 18.18 7.21
C HIS A 270 -15.66 17.79 5.83
N VAL A 271 -14.70 16.87 5.82
CA VAL A 271 -14.05 16.39 4.60
C VAL A 271 -14.09 14.87 4.58
N ALA A 272 -14.53 14.29 3.46
CA ALA A 272 -14.47 12.86 3.27
C ALA A 272 -13.01 12.42 3.16
N LEU A 273 -12.56 11.61 4.11
CA LEU A 273 -11.18 11.17 4.22
C LEU A 273 -11.15 9.66 4.47
N ASN A 274 -11.93 8.93 3.67
CA ASN A 274 -12.12 7.50 3.82
C ASN A 274 -10.79 6.74 3.66
N ARG A 275 -10.64 5.66 4.42
CA ARG A 275 -9.64 4.63 4.09
C ARG A 275 -9.99 4.02 2.74
N ARG A 276 -8.99 3.91 1.87
CA ARG A 276 -9.14 3.49 0.47
C ARG A 276 -8.73 2.04 0.30
N ALA A 277 -9.44 1.31 -0.55
CA ALA A 277 -9.07 -0.05 -0.92
C ALA A 277 -7.82 -0.08 -1.82
N THR A 278 -7.11 -1.21 -1.85
CA THR A 278 -5.92 -1.39 -2.70
C THR A 278 -6.20 -1.09 -4.17
N SER A 279 -7.40 -1.40 -4.67
CA SER A 279 -7.81 -1.07 -6.05
C SER A 279 -7.82 0.43 -6.33
N GLU A 280 -8.28 1.25 -5.37
CA GLU A 280 -8.28 2.72 -5.51
C GLU A 280 -6.87 3.29 -5.45
N LEU A 281 -6.01 2.71 -4.61
CA LEU A 281 -4.61 3.11 -4.52
C LEU A 281 -3.86 2.77 -5.83
N LEU A 282 -4.08 1.57 -6.36
CA LEU A 282 -3.53 1.18 -7.67
C LEU A 282 -4.04 2.10 -8.77
N ALA A 283 -5.35 2.34 -8.86
CA ALA A 283 -5.90 3.26 -9.85
C ALA A 283 -5.24 4.64 -9.79
N GLU A 284 -5.00 5.18 -8.59
CA GLU A 284 -4.28 6.45 -8.43
C GLU A 284 -2.85 6.41 -8.99
N GLU A 285 -2.06 5.38 -8.66
CA GLU A 285 -0.68 5.23 -9.16
C GLU A 285 -0.62 5.02 -10.68
N LEU A 286 -1.70 4.52 -11.30
CA LEU A 286 -1.79 4.31 -12.74
C LEU A 286 -2.18 5.58 -13.52
N ARG A 287 -2.66 6.64 -12.86
CA ARG A 287 -3.00 7.92 -13.53
C ARG A 287 -1.78 8.69 -14.01
N ARG A 288 -0.64 8.53 -13.34
CA ARG A 288 0.61 9.19 -13.71
C ARG A 288 1.78 8.26 -13.46
N LEU A 289 2.53 7.94 -14.51
CA LEU A 289 3.66 7.00 -14.43
C LEU A 289 5.03 7.69 -14.32
N ASP A 290 5.08 9.02 -14.44
CA ASP A 290 6.32 9.77 -14.20
C ASP A 290 6.80 9.59 -12.75
N PRO A 291 8.12 9.73 -12.50
CA PRO A 291 8.65 9.77 -11.14
C PRO A 291 7.91 10.79 -10.27
N ASP A 292 7.49 10.37 -9.07
CA ASP A 292 6.89 11.26 -8.08
C ASP A 292 8.02 11.93 -7.28
N GLU A 293 8.33 13.18 -7.63
CA GLU A 293 9.37 13.96 -6.95
C GLU A 293 9.03 14.26 -5.48
N ALA A 294 7.73 14.39 -5.14
CA ALA A 294 7.31 14.64 -3.77
C ALA A 294 7.49 13.38 -2.91
N TYR A 295 7.20 12.20 -3.45
CA TYR A 295 7.55 10.93 -2.81
C TYR A 295 9.07 10.78 -2.66
N ALA A 296 9.84 11.03 -3.72
CA ALA A 296 11.30 10.93 -3.71
C ALA A 296 11.93 11.78 -2.60
N GLN A 297 11.44 13.02 -2.43
CA GLN A 297 11.87 13.92 -1.37
C GLN A 297 11.45 13.42 0.00
N ALA A 298 10.19 13.01 0.17
CA ALA A 298 9.67 12.57 1.46
C ALA A 298 10.33 11.28 1.95
N VAL A 299 10.46 10.27 1.09
CA VAL A 299 11.04 8.97 1.47
C VAL A 299 12.52 9.09 1.81
N ARG A 300 13.26 9.96 1.12
CA ARG A 300 14.69 10.22 1.37
C ARG A 300 14.96 11.28 2.43
N ALA A 301 13.93 11.90 2.99
CA ALA A 301 14.11 12.93 4.01
C ALA A 301 14.81 12.33 5.24
N PRO A 302 15.71 13.09 5.90
CA PRO A 302 16.35 12.63 7.11
C PRO A 302 15.31 12.23 8.16
N ARG A 303 15.47 11.04 8.72
CA ARG A 303 14.66 10.59 9.85
C ARG A 303 15.29 11.11 11.13
N GLU A 304 14.63 12.06 11.78
CA GLU A 304 15.02 12.38 13.16
C GLU A 304 14.71 11.17 14.04
N PRO A 305 15.63 10.77 14.94
CA PRO A 305 15.36 9.71 15.89
C PRO A 305 14.11 10.08 16.68
N ALA A 306 13.14 9.17 16.73
CA ALA A 306 11.89 9.40 17.43
C ALA A 306 12.20 9.77 18.89
N THR A 307 12.04 11.04 19.24
CA THR A 307 12.00 11.43 20.65
C THR A 307 10.72 10.83 21.21
N ALA A 308 10.86 9.77 21.99
CA ALA A 308 9.76 9.20 22.75
C ALA A 308 9.18 10.33 23.63
N GLY A 309 8.09 10.94 23.17
CA GLY A 309 7.38 11.94 23.93
C GLY A 309 6.87 11.27 25.20
N GLU A 310 7.45 11.65 26.35
CA GLU A 310 6.91 11.31 27.65
C GLU A 310 5.44 11.72 27.66
N ARG A 311 4.55 10.75 27.85
CA ARG A 311 3.13 11.00 28.08
C ARG A 311 3.02 12.00 29.22
N ALA A 312 2.59 13.22 28.91
CA ALA A 312 2.18 14.20 29.90
C ALA A 312 1.00 13.59 30.68
N ASN A 313 1.31 12.99 31.83
CA ASN A 313 0.34 12.44 32.75
C ASN A 313 -0.41 13.62 33.40
N ALA A 314 -1.51 14.04 32.77
CA ALA A 314 -2.41 15.02 33.33
C ALA A 314 -3.05 14.43 34.60
N GLY A 315 -2.65 14.98 35.75
CA GLY A 315 -3.13 14.58 37.05
C GLY A 315 -4.63 14.81 37.23
N ALA A 316 -5.30 13.78 37.72
CA ALA A 316 -6.54 13.81 38.49
C ALA A 316 -6.60 12.46 39.22
N SER A 317 -6.82 12.32 40.52
CA SER A 317 -7.35 13.23 41.52
C SER A 317 -6.90 12.73 42.90
N ASP A 318 -6.51 13.67 43.75
CA ASP A 318 -6.28 13.44 45.16
C ASP A 318 -7.65 13.25 45.85
N GLY A 319 -7.89 12.06 46.38
CA GLY A 319 -9.17 11.62 46.93
C GLY A 319 -8.98 10.89 48.25
N SER A 320 -8.31 11.53 49.21
CA SER A 320 -8.28 11.07 50.61
C SER A 320 -9.50 11.59 51.36
N SER A 321 -10.46 10.71 51.68
CA SER A 321 -11.30 10.83 52.88
C SER A 321 -12.06 9.54 53.18
N GLY A 322 -11.74 8.91 54.32
CA GLY A 322 -12.80 8.43 55.23
C GLY A 322 -13.14 6.94 55.26
N ASN A 323 -12.44 6.23 56.15
CA ASN A 323 -13.05 5.46 57.26
C ASN A 323 -13.75 4.12 57.01
N GLY A 324 -13.17 3.06 57.60
CA GLY A 324 -13.89 2.18 58.54
C GLY A 324 -14.43 0.85 58.02
N GLY A 325 -14.00 -0.27 58.63
CA GLY A 325 -14.83 -1.48 58.69
C GLY A 325 -14.11 -2.82 58.56
N ARG A 326 -13.85 -3.46 59.71
CA ARG A 326 -13.43 -4.87 59.86
C ARG A 326 -14.49 -5.87 59.34
N SER A 327 -14.02 -7.02 58.83
CA SER A 327 -14.40 -8.41 59.21
C SER A 327 -14.30 -9.36 57.99
N ARG A 328 -13.36 -10.34 58.00
CA ARG A 328 -13.47 -11.76 58.40
C ARG A 328 -14.38 -12.65 57.51
N GLY A 329 -13.77 -13.74 57.00
CA GLY A 329 -14.43 -14.99 56.55
C GLY A 329 -14.07 -15.36 55.10
N LYS A 330 -13.01 -16.12 54.78
CA LYS A 330 -12.70 -17.55 55.01
C LYS A 330 -13.50 -18.52 54.12
N LYS A 331 -12.74 -19.25 53.26
CA LYS A 331 -12.99 -20.56 52.62
C LYS A 331 -14.07 -20.60 51.51
N ALA A 332 -14.09 -21.54 50.55
CA ALA A 332 -13.16 -22.48 49.91
C ALA A 332 -14.07 -23.39 49.03
N GLY A 333 -13.53 -23.93 47.92
CA GLY A 333 -14.10 -25.09 47.19
C GLY A 333 -15.06 -24.70 46.06
N ALA A 334 -14.73 -24.89 44.78
CA ALA A 334 -14.54 -26.13 44.03
C ALA A 334 -15.86 -26.78 43.54
N SER A 335 -15.93 -26.95 42.20
CA SER A 335 -16.71 -27.89 41.36
C SER A 335 -17.43 -27.12 40.25
N ALA A 336 -17.06 -27.20 38.97
CA ALA A 336 -17.02 -28.36 38.07
C ALA A 336 -18.40 -29.02 37.86
N LYS A 337 -19.12 -28.60 36.81
CA LYS A 337 -19.87 -29.43 35.85
C LYS A 337 -20.68 -28.57 34.89
N ALA A 338 -20.46 -28.76 33.58
CA ALA A 338 -21.56 -28.78 32.61
C ALA A 338 -21.05 -29.47 31.34
N ALA A 339 -21.49 -30.72 31.17
CA ALA A 339 -21.67 -31.32 29.86
C ALA A 339 -23.11 -31.01 29.45
N SER A 340 -23.27 -30.45 28.25
CA SER A 340 -24.31 -30.74 27.25
C SER A 340 -24.18 -29.74 26.11
#